data_AF-A0A1G4QSM4-F1
#
_entry.id   AF-A0A1G4QSM4-F1
#
_cell.length_a   1.000
_cell.length_b   1.000
_cell.length_c   1.000
_cell.angle_alpha   90.00
_cell.angle_beta   90.00
_cell.angle_gamma   90.00
#
_symmetry.space_group_name_H-M   'P 1'
#
loop_
_entity.id
_entity.type
_entity.pdbx_description
1 polymer ?
#
loop_
_entity_poly.entity_id
_entity_poly.type
_entity_poly.pdbx_seq_one_letter_code
_entity_poly.pdbx_strand_id
1 'polypeptide(L)' 'MSTTSDNSLVHQQSDVLEYINEIAQELAQMAERAGCVALGHDLRRALMMAHGSGDISSNEGNISSSLDGERS' A
#
# COMPACT_ATOMS: atom_id res chain seq x y z
N MET A 1 -19.10 28.53 -16.58
CA MET A 1 -17.76 28.29 -15.99
C MET A 1 -17.81 26.89 -15.40
N SER A 2 -17.27 25.91 -16.13
CA SER A 2 -17.26 24.50 -15.73
C SER A 2 -15.91 24.19 -15.10
N THR A 3 -15.83 24.24 -13.77
CA THR A 3 -14.61 23.90 -12.99
C THR A 3 -14.72 22.53 -12.32
N THR A 4 -15.77 21.76 -12.63
CA THR A 4 -16.04 20.47 -11.97
C THR A 4 -15.21 19.33 -12.56
N SER A 5 -14.77 19.44 -13.82
CA SER A 5 -14.05 18.37 -14.53
C SER A 5 -12.60 18.20 -14.07
N ASP A 6 -11.91 19.29 -13.72
CA ASP A 6 -10.51 19.24 -13.29
C ASP A 6 -10.34 18.60 -11.91
N ASN A 7 -11.32 18.80 -11.01
CA ASN A 7 -11.25 18.25 -9.65
C ASN A 7 -11.35 16.72 -9.66
N SER A 8 -12.15 16.14 -10.57
CA SER A 8 -12.30 14.68 -10.70
C SER A 8 -11.02 13.98 -11.15
N LEU A 9 -10.24 14.61 -12.04
CA LEU A 9 -8.99 14.03 -12.55
C LEU A 9 -7.89 14.07 -11.48
N VAL A 10 -7.81 15.15 -10.70
CA VAL A 10 -6.84 15.27 -9.60
C VAL A 10 -7.15 14.26 -8.49
N HIS A 11 -8.43 14.07 -8.14
CA HIS A 11 -8.84 13.05 -7.18
C HIS A 11 -8.51 11.63 -7.66
N GLN A 12 -8.81 11.29 -8.93
CA GLN A 12 -8.43 10.01 -9.51
C GLN A 12 -6.92 9.78 -9.52
N GLN A 13 -6.12 10.82 -9.76
CA GLN A 13 -4.67 10.70 -9.74
C GLN A 13 -4.15 10.38 -8.33
N SER A 14 -4.76 10.99 -7.30
CA SER A 14 -4.45 10.71 -5.90
C SER A 14 -4.79 9.27 -5.53
N ASP A 15 -5.98 8.78 -5.91
CA ASP A 15 -6.43 7.41 -5.61
C ASP A 15 -5.49 6.37 -6.23
N VAL A 16 -5.04 6.62 -7.46
CA VAL A 16 -4.10 5.73 -8.16
C VAL A 16 -2.74 5.71 -7.46
N LEU A 17 -2.25 6.86 -6.99
CA LEU A 17 -0.98 6.94 -6.26
C LEU A 17 -1.06 6.24 -4.91
N GLU A 18 -2.19 6.35 -4.21
CA GLU A 18 -2.45 5.63 -2.96
C GLU A 18 -2.46 4.11 -3.18
N TYR A 19 -3.16 3.65 -4.22
CA TYR A 19 -3.20 2.22 -4.56
C TYR A 19 -1.82 1.65 -4.95
N ILE A 20 -1.00 2.42 -5.68
CA ILE A 20 0.38 2.03 -5.99
C ILE A 20 1.21 1.87 -4.71
N ASN A 21 1.01 2.77 -3.74
CA ASN A 21 1.71 2.69 -2.45
C ASN A 21 1.28 1.45 -1.65
N GLU A 22 -0.02 1.14 -1.60
CA GLU A 22 -0.53 -0.07 -0.94
C GLU A 22 0.08 -1.35 -1.53
N ILE A 23 0.11 -1.48 -2.87
CA ILE A 23 0.72 -2.62 -3.57
C ILE A 23 2.21 -2.75 -3.21
N ALA A 24 2.94 -1.64 -3.20
CA ALA A 24 4.37 -1.65 -2.93
C ALA A 24 4.66 -2.05 -1.46
N GLN A 25 3.83 -1.63 -0.51
CA GLN A 25 3.92 -2.05 0.89
C GLN A 25 3.66 -3.56 1.04
N GLU A 26 2.61 -4.08 0.39
CA GLU A 26 2.29 -5.50 0.42
C GLU A 26 3.41 -6.35 -0.20
N LEU A 27 3.99 -5.88 -1.31
CA LEU A 27 5.13 -6.53 -1.97
C LEU A 27 6.36 -6.58 -1.06
N ALA A 28 6.65 -5.50 -0.33
CA ALA A 28 7.76 -5.47 0.63
C ALA A 28 7.59 -6.53 1.72
N GLN A 29 6.38 -6.62 2.29
CA GLN A 29 6.04 -7.63 3.31
C GLN A 29 6.12 -9.05 2.74
N MET A 30 5.62 -9.29 1.52
CA MET A 30 5.72 -10.59 0.86
C MET A 30 7.17 -10.99 0.61
N ALA A 31 8.02 -10.06 0.15
CA ALA A 31 9.44 -10.31 -0.07
C ALA A 31 10.15 -10.72 1.22
N GLU A 32 9.84 -10.08 2.35
CA GLU A 32 10.38 -10.46 3.66
C GLU A 32 9.93 -11.86 4.09
N ARG A 33 8.63 -12.16 3.99
CA ARG A 33 8.09 -13.50 4.31
C ARG A 33 8.69 -14.59 3.44
N ALA A 34 9.01 -14.28 2.18
CA ALA A 34 9.65 -15.20 1.25
C ALA A 34 11.17 -15.37 1.49
N GLY A 35 11.75 -14.66 2.47
CA GLY A 35 13.19 -14.67 2.72
C GLY A 35 14.02 -13.80 1.76
N CYS A 36 13.36 -13.02 0.90
CA CYS A 36 13.97 -12.04 -0.01
C CYS A 36 14.22 -10.71 0.72
N VAL A 37 15.00 -10.75 1.81
CA VAL A 37 15.19 -9.63 2.76
C VAL A 37 15.74 -8.37 2.09
N ALA A 38 16.70 -8.51 1.16
CA ALA A 38 17.27 -7.37 0.44
C ALA A 38 16.21 -6.63 -0.41
N LEU A 39 15.33 -7.37 -1.08
CA LEU A 39 14.25 -6.81 -1.89
C LEU A 39 13.21 -6.10 -1.01
N GLY A 40 12.79 -6.70 0.10
CA GLY A 40 11.85 -6.08 1.03
C GLY A 40 12.41 -4.79 1.66
N HIS A 41 13.69 -4.81 2.04
CA HIS A 41 14.41 -3.64 2.55
C HIS A 41 14.49 -2.52 1.52
N ASP A 42 14.86 -2.83 0.28
CA ASP A 42 14.99 -1.83 -0.79
C ASP A 42 13.63 -1.24 -1.17
N LEU A 43 12.56 -2.05 -1.19
CA LEU A 43 11.18 -1.58 -1.38
C LEU A 43 10.74 -0.63 -0.27
N ARG A 44 10.93 -1.00 1.01
CA ARG A 44 10.61 -0.08 2.13
C ARG A 44 11.38 1.22 2.03
N ARG A 45 12.67 1.15 1.67
CA ARG A 45 13.49 2.34 1.49
C ARG A 45 12.97 3.23 0.35
N ALA A 46 12.60 2.64 -0.78
CA ALA A 46 12.04 3.37 -1.90
C ALA A 46 10.71 4.07 -1.51
N LEU A 47 9.84 3.38 -0.77
CA LEU A 47 8.57 3.95 -0.28
C LEU A 47 8.80 5.12 0.68
N MET A 48 9.75 4.99 1.61
CA MET A 48 10.15 6.09 2.50
C MET A 48 10.66 7.32 1.74
N MET A 49 11.42 7.10 0.67
CA MET A 49 11.95 8.20 -0.16
C MET A 49 10.87 8.84 -1.03
N ALA A 50 9.89 8.05 -1.49
CA ALA A 50 8.79 8.53 -2.33
C ALA A 50 7.72 9.32 -1.54
N HIS A 51 7.40 8.91 -0.31
CA HIS A 51 6.33 9.53 0.49
C HIS A 51 6.82 10.61 1.46
N GLY A 52 8.13 10.81 1.60
CA GLY A 52 8.69 11.66 2.64
C GLY A 52 8.51 11.00 4.03
N SER A 53 9.29 11.43 5.00
CA SER A 53 9.48 10.77 6.31
C SER A 53 8.23 10.62 7.21
N GLY A 54 7.00 10.89 6.73
CA GLY A 54 5.80 11.06 7.55
C GLY A 54 4.77 9.92 7.54
N ASP A 55 4.59 9.19 6.44
CA ASP A 55 3.34 8.42 6.19
C ASP A 55 3.53 6.92 5.90
N ILE A 56 4.66 6.34 6.29
CA ILE A 56 4.70 4.88 6.51
C ILE A 56 4.04 4.58 7.85
N SER A 57 2.72 4.75 7.88
CA SER A 57 1.88 4.17 8.93
C SER A 57 2.13 2.68 8.90
N SER A 58 2.68 2.15 9.99
CA SER A 58 2.78 0.72 10.23
C SER A 58 1.40 0.12 10.07
N ASN A 59 1.13 -0.47 8.91
CA ASN A 59 -0.05 -1.32 8.67
C ASN A 59 0.15 -2.64 9.43
N GLU A 60 0.25 -2.54 10.75
CA GLU A 60 0.18 -3.67 11.67
C GLU A 60 -1.29 -4.02 11.87
N GLY A 61 -1.73 -5.04 11.16
CA GLY A 61 -2.80 -5.91 11.63
C GLY A 61 -4.23 -5.53 11.22
N ASN A 62 -4.58 -5.81 9.96
CA ASN A 62 -5.93 -6.30 9.66
C ASN A 62 -5.83 -7.64 8.93
N ILE A 63 -5.23 -8.63 9.59
CA ILE A 63 -5.42 -10.03 9.23
C ILE A 63 -6.80 -10.41 9.78
N SER A 64 -7.85 -10.03 9.04
CA SER A 64 -9.19 -10.58 9.27
C SER A 64 -9.14 -12.06 8.94
N SER A 65 -8.91 -12.89 9.95
CA SER A 65 -9.04 -14.34 9.88
C SER A 65 -10.52 -14.70 9.70
N SER A 66 -11.01 -14.60 8.47
CA SER A 66 -12.27 -15.20 8.05
C SER A 66 -12.00 -16.66 7.66
N LEU A 67 -11.77 -17.52 8.66
CA LEU A 67 -11.66 -18.96 8.49
C LEU A 67 -12.29 -19.67 9.70
N ASP A 68 -13.62 -19.65 9.76
CA ASP A 68 -14.43 -20.69 10.41
C ASP A 68 -15.70 -20.77 9.53
N GLY A 69 -15.80 -21.67 8.56
CA GLY A 69 -15.50 -23.09 8.69
C GLY A 69 -16.82 -23.81 8.95
N GLU A 70 -17.65 -23.89 7.90
CA GLU A 70 -18.80 -24.79 7.83
C GLU A 70 -18.47 -26.16 8.41
N ARG A 71 -19.10 -26.54 9.53
CA ARG A 71 -19.27 -27.94 9.93
C ARG A 71 -20.59 -28.12 10.67
N SER A 72 -21.51 -28.76 9.94
CA SER A 72 -22.62 -29.65 10.33
C SER A 72 -23.33 -29.44 11.67
#